data_AF-A0A950WBH8-F1
#
_entry.id   AF-A0A950WBH8-F1
#
_cell.length_a   1.000
_cell.length_b   1.000
_cell.length_c   1.000
_cell.angle_alpha   90.00
_cell.angle_beta   90.00
_cell.angle_gamma   90.00
#
_symmetry.space_group_name_H-M   'P 1'
#
loop_
_entity.id
_entity.type
_entity.pdbx_description
1 polymer ?
#
loop_
_entity_poly.entity_id
_entity_poly.type
_entity_poly.pdbx_seq_one_letter_code
_entity_poly.pdbx_strand_id
1 'polypeptide(L)'
;MSEEEPFSLEEATIDDLHEAIRAGRTTCVAVVQHYIDRARAFNGVCSLLVTEDGRPVPEVAGTVRAGSPLQFPTETVAASQIFPDLDKHEGPPLEFGRMEPTASDPSVQQQYGMIVGRPDAGQLNALATINIRGERSVTCRGEFDRHPSEGPLPPGAPPVCEHFRRLPDALERAAELDAAYGRNPDLERLPMYGVVFSFKDPFDTKDMRTTAGGDVAYDIDFPARDHVLIEQLRNKGAIIFAKALCTEYNGRAGDPGGRHQPEKVLPSVLGYQRSSWGGNPANPYDTTRAASLGSSSGSGVSVSANLVMCSLGEETRASTRGPANHNAVALILPHKALLSFNGGAIGADIYCDRTGILARTIGDAAKVLDALKDAEGGYYDPRDPYTTVPRSAVLEDYARHAKPSPSLRGMRIGVVRESMLIRPGDKAGEPISTAAAVEIKGILGDRLGVALVESSDPLWEPDRDLEQMSPDFRQGLARLVPVFMPDLLFRLGSDGQPLF
;
A
#
# COMPACT_ATOMS: atom_id res chain seq x y z
N MET A 1 23.50 8.26 -37.47
CA MET A 1 22.96 7.34 -36.46
C MET A 1 22.82 8.17 -35.20
N SER A 2 21.62 8.64 -34.88
CA SER A 2 21.37 9.32 -33.61
C SER A 2 21.62 8.31 -32.50
N GLU A 3 22.45 8.66 -31.50
CA GLU A 3 22.53 7.91 -30.26
C GLU A 3 21.12 7.83 -29.68
N GLU A 4 20.56 6.62 -29.56
CA GLU A 4 19.25 6.42 -28.94
C GLU A 4 19.34 6.88 -27.48
N GLU A 5 18.43 7.77 -27.07
CA GLU A 5 18.33 8.20 -25.68
C GLU A 5 18.15 6.99 -24.74
N PRO A 6 18.86 6.95 -23.60
CA PRO A 6 18.72 5.88 -22.63
C PRO A 6 17.27 5.80 -22.10
N PHE A 7 16.74 4.58 -21.97
CA PHE A 7 15.40 4.37 -21.41
C PHE A 7 15.35 4.83 -19.94
N SER A 8 14.44 5.75 -19.63
CA SER A 8 14.11 6.17 -18.26
C SER A 8 12.93 5.35 -17.76
N LEU A 9 13.10 4.73 -16.60
CA LEU A 9 12.08 3.88 -15.98
C LEU A 9 11.14 4.68 -15.08
N GLU A 10 11.57 5.84 -14.59
CA GLU A 10 10.70 6.77 -13.90
C GLU A 10 9.54 7.21 -14.80
N GLU A 11 8.32 7.19 -14.25
CA GLU A 11 7.07 7.51 -14.94
C GLU A 11 6.71 6.58 -16.12
N ALA A 12 7.55 5.60 -16.47
CA ALA A 12 7.28 4.65 -17.54
C ALA A 12 6.04 3.80 -17.22
N THR A 13 5.21 3.55 -18.23
CA THR A 13 4.09 2.61 -18.18
C THR A 13 4.56 1.18 -18.42
N ILE A 14 3.67 0.20 -18.22
CA ILE A 14 3.96 -1.21 -18.55
C ILE A 14 4.27 -1.36 -20.06
N ASP A 15 3.63 -0.59 -20.93
CA ASP A 15 3.88 -0.67 -22.38
C ASP A 15 5.27 -0.13 -22.73
N ASP A 16 5.66 1.00 -22.13
CA ASP A 16 6.99 1.60 -22.34
C ASP A 16 8.10 0.64 -21.92
N LEU A 17 7.93 -0.07 -20.79
CA LEU A 17 8.87 -1.09 -20.34
C LEU A 17 8.98 -2.24 -21.34
N HIS A 18 7.84 -2.81 -21.75
CA HIS A 18 7.84 -3.92 -22.70
C HIS A 18 8.45 -3.52 -24.05
N GLU A 19 8.16 -2.31 -24.54
CA GLU A 19 8.77 -1.76 -25.74
C GLU A 19 10.29 -1.61 -25.57
N ALA A 20 10.75 -1.06 -24.45
CA ALA A 20 12.17 -0.89 -24.16
C ALA A 20 12.91 -2.24 -24.11
N ILE A 21 12.31 -3.29 -23.52
CA ILE A 21 12.89 -4.64 -23.51
C ILE A 21 12.97 -5.21 -24.93
N ARG A 22 11.89 -5.11 -25.72
CA ARG A 22 11.87 -5.60 -27.12
C ARG A 22 12.87 -4.89 -28.02
N ALA A 23 13.02 -3.58 -27.83
CA ALA A 23 14.03 -2.76 -28.50
C ALA A 23 15.46 -3.05 -28.00
N GLY A 24 15.61 -3.74 -26.87
CA GLY A 24 16.90 -4.03 -26.26
C GLY A 24 17.53 -2.84 -25.54
N ARG A 25 16.75 -1.82 -25.19
CA ARG A 25 17.16 -0.64 -24.41
C ARG A 25 17.29 -0.93 -22.92
N THR A 26 16.65 -2.00 -22.42
CA THR A 26 16.77 -2.47 -21.03
C THR A 26 16.61 -3.99 -20.94
N THR A 27 16.77 -4.54 -19.73
CA THR A 27 16.58 -5.97 -19.37
C THR A 27 15.84 -6.05 -18.04
N CYS A 28 15.25 -7.19 -17.69
CA CYS A 28 14.62 -7.38 -16.38
C CYS A 28 15.63 -7.14 -15.24
N VAL A 29 16.88 -7.62 -15.37
CA VAL A 29 17.92 -7.41 -14.36
C VAL A 29 18.25 -5.93 -14.19
N ALA A 30 18.38 -5.19 -15.30
CA ALA A 30 18.63 -3.74 -15.24
C ALA A 30 17.48 -2.98 -14.57
N VAL A 31 16.23 -3.39 -14.81
CA VAL A 31 15.03 -2.83 -14.19
C VAL A 31 15.01 -3.08 -12.68
N VAL A 32 15.30 -4.31 -12.23
CA VAL A 32 15.38 -4.61 -10.79
C VAL A 32 16.52 -3.86 -10.12
N GLN A 33 17.70 -3.83 -10.75
CA GLN A 33 18.85 -3.10 -10.21
C GLN A 33 18.53 -1.61 -10.04
N HIS A 34 17.86 -1.00 -11.02
CA HIS A 34 17.40 0.39 -10.92
C HIS A 34 16.50 0.62 -9.69
N TYR A 35 15.53 -0.26 -9.43
CA TYR A 35 14.68 -0.13 -8.24
C TYR A 35 15.40 -0.38 -6.92
N ILE A 36 16.40 -1.27 -6.88
CA ILE A 36 17.30 -1.44 -5.72
C ILE A 36 18.05 -0.13 -5.46
N ASP A 37 18.61 0.49 -6.48
CA ASP A 37 19.39 1.72 -6.35
C ASP A 37 18.50 2.90 -5.90
N ARG A 38 17.28 3.00 -6.43
CA ARG A 38 16.28 3.97 -5.96
C ARG A 38 15.85 3.72 -4.51
N ALA A 39 15.63 2.46 -4.13
CA ALA A 39 15.32 2.12 -2.74
C ALA A 39 16.47 2.51 -1.80
N ARG A 40 17.72 2.26 -2.21
CA ARG A 40 18.90 2.69 -1.44
C ARG A 40 18.98 4.21 -1.30
N ALA A 41 18.60 4.95 -2.34
CA ALA A 41 18.63 6.41 -2.34
C ALA A 41 17.51 7.06 -1.52
N PHE A 42 16.30 6.50 -1.54
CA PHE A 42 15.10 7.21 -1.06
C PHE A 42 14.25 6.45 -0.02
N ASN A 43 14.58 5.21 0.35
CA ASN A 43 13.74 4.35 1.19
C ASN A 43 14.25 4.17 2.64
N GLY A 44 15.00 5.14 3.15
CA GLY A 44 15.46 5.24 4.54
C GLY A 44 14.45 5.91 5.48
N VAL A 45 14.91 6.24 6.69
CA VAL A 45 14.12 6.85 7.78
C VAL A 45 13.81 8.32 7.48
N CYS A 46 12.57 8.74 7.70
CA CYS A 46 12.06 10.06 7.36
C CYS A 46 11.42 10.82 8.56
N SER A 47 11.67 10.35 9.78
CA SER A 47 11.06 10.86 11.01
C SER A 47 12.09 11.18 12.09
N LEU A 48 11.74 12.17 12.92
CA LEU A 48 12.49 12.56 14.12
C LEU A 48 11.73 12.09 15.36
N LEU A 49 12.47 11.70 16.41
CA LEU A 49 11.88 11.44 17.72
C LEU A 49 11.41 12.75 18.36
N VAL A 50 10.25 12.70 19.02
CA VAL A 50 9.81 13.79 19.92
C VAL A 50 10.19 13.40 21.34
N THR A 51 11.23 14.00 21.89
CA THR A 51 11.71 13.75 23.25
C THR A 51 11.22 14.81 24.21
N GLU A 52 11.34 14.57 25.52
CA GLU A 52 10.92 15.54 26.55
C GLU A 52 11.62 16.90 26.38
N ASP A 53 12.93 16.88 26.11
CA ASP A 53 13.79 18.07 26.16
C ASP A 53 14.46 18.42 24.82
N GLY A 54 14.27 17.62 23.77
CA GLY A 54 14.88 17.84 22.46
C GLY A 54 16.37 17.54 22.39
N ARG A 55 16.95 16.86 23.40
CA ARG A 55 18.36 16.46 23.35
C ARG A 55 18.58 15.37 22.30
N PRO A 56 19.75 15.36 21.63
CA PRO A 56 20.09 14.28 20.71
C PRO A 56 20.11 12.91 21.38
N VAL A 57 19.76 11.87 20.64
CA VAL A 57 19.90 10.47 21.05
C VAL A 57 21.17 9.84 20.47
N PRO A 58 21.70 8.75 21.08
CA PRO A 58 22.82 8.03 20.52
C PRO A 58 22.55 7.49 19.10
N GLU A 59 23.59 7.39 18.30
CA GLU A 59 23.54 6.72 17.01
C GLU A 59 23.30 5.22 17.21
N VAL A 60 22.41 4.65 16.41
CA VAL A 60 22.05 3.22 16.45
C VAL A 60 21.86 2.67 15.04
N ALA A 61 22.14 1.38 14.88
CA ALA A 61 21.89 0.67 13.62
C ALA A 61 20.46 0.12 13.57
N GLY A 62 19.80 0.28 12.43
CA GLY A 62 18.56 -0.42 12.10
C GLY A 62 18.78 -1.65 11.24
N THR A 63 17.67 -2.31 10.89
CA THR A 63 17.67 -3.44 9.95
C THR A 63 18.29 -3.05 8.60
N VAL A 64 18.85 -4.03 7.89
CA VAL A 64 19.38 -3.81 6.54
C VAL A 64 18.22 -3.70 5.56
N ARG A 65 18.29 -2.71 4.68
CA ARG A 65 17.33 -2.51 3.60
C ARG A 65 18.02 -1.99 2.34
N ALA A 66 17.85 -2.68 1.22
CA ALA A 66 18.50 -2.37 -0.06
C ALA A 66 20.04 -2.41 0.03
N GLY A 67 20.58 -3.33 0.82
CA GLY A 67 22.01 -3.53 1.01
C GLY A 67 22.67 -2.57 2.00
N SER A 68 21.91 -1.79 2.78
CA SER A 68 22.48 -0.87 3.79
C SER A 68 21.67 -0.86 5.08
N PRO A 69 22.30 -0.85 6.27
CA PRO A 69 21.60 -0.64 7.52
C PRO A 69 20.85 0.69 7.53
N LEU A 70 19.61 0.69 8.03
CA LEU A 70 18.89 1.94 8.26
C LEU A 70 19.65 2.81 9.26
N GLN A 71 19.79 4.10 8.92
CA GLN A 71 20.36 5.11 9.79
C GLN A 71 19.24 5.97 10.37
N PHE A 72 19.21 6.11 11.68
CA PHE A 72 18.23 6.94 12.38
C PHE A 72 18.82 8.31 12.70
N PRO A 73 18.08 9.41 12.49
CA PRO A 73 18.51 10.73 12.92
C PRO A 73 18.76 10.76 14.44
N THR A 74 19.90 11.32 14.85
CA THR A 74 20.21 11.57 16.26
C THR A 74 19.55 12.85 16.77
N GLU A 75 19.22 13.78 15.88
CA GLU A 75 18.46 14.98 16.19
C GLU A 75 17.03 14.64 16.63
N THR A 76 16.53 15.36 17.63
CA THR A 76 15.18 15.17 18.17
C THR A 76 14.46 16.50 18.31
N VAL A 77 13.15 16.45 18.50
CA VAL A 77 12.30 17.63 18.71
C VAL A 77 11.81 17.62 20.15
N ALA A 78 11.96 18.74 20.87
CA ALA A 78 11.43 18.87 22.21
C ALA A 78 9.90 18.87 22.17
N ALA A 79 9.26 18.13 23.06
CA ALA A 79 7.80 18.02 23.12
C ALA A 79 7.10 19.37 23.29
N SER A 80 7.73 20.33 23.99
CA SER A 80 7.22 21.70 24.14
C SER A 80 7.13 22.50 22.83
N GLN A 81 7.85 22.08 21.78
CA GLN A 81 7.72 22.69 20.44
C GLN A 81 6.47 22.19 19.71
N ILE A 82 5.98 21.00 20.06
CA ILE A 82 4.78 20.40 19.47
C ILE A 82 3.54 20.74 20.31
N PHE A 83 3.70 20.77 21.63
CA PHE A 83 2.64 21.02 22.60
C PHE A 83 2.93 22.32 23.38
N PRO A 84 2.34 23.46 22.97
CA PRO A 84 2.69 24.78 23.53
C PRO A 84 2.32 24.98 25.01
N ASP A 85 1.42 24.16 25.55
CA ASP A 85 0.99 24.16 26.96
C ASP A 85 1.35 22.84 27.66
N LEU A 86 2.49 22.23 27.29
CA LEU A 86 2.92 20.93 27.82
C LEU A 86 3.01 20.89 29.36
N ASP A 87 3.41 22.00 29.99
CA ASP A 87 3.48 22.16 31.45
C ASP A 87 2.12 22.08 32.14
N LYS A 88 1.03 22.28 31.39
CA LYS A 88 -0.35 22.20 31.87
C LYS A 88 -1.03 20.88 31.51
N HIS A 89 -0.30 19.91 30.94
CA HIS A 89 -0.87 18.62 30.58
C HIS A 89 -1.21 17.79 31.83
N GLU A 90 -2.51 17.64 32.10
CA GLU A 90 -3.04 16.82 33.21
C GLU A 90 -3.48 15.41 32.77
N GLY A 91 -3.29 15.06 31.48
CA GLY A 91 -3.67 13.76 30.94
C GLY A 91 -2.71 12.62 31.29
N PRO A 92 -2.91 11.42 30.71
CA PRO A 92 -1.97 10.31 30.85
C PRO A 92 -0.54 10.71 30.46
N PRO A 93 0.50 10.05 31.01
CA PRO A 93 1.87 10.30 30.63
C PRO A 93 2.06 10.25 29.11
N LEU A 94 2.77 11.25 28.55
CA LEU A 94 3.08 11.26 27.13
C LEU A 94 4.11 10.18 26.81
N GLU A 95 3.90 9.47 25.70
CA GLU A 95 4.83 8.46 25.24
C GLU A 95 5.95 9.13 24.41
N PHE A 96 6.97 9.65 25.07
CA PHE A 96 8.11 10.26 24.36
C PHE A 96 8.80 9.28 23.41
N GLY A 97 9.29 9.85 22.31
CA GLY A 97 10.06 9.16 21.29
C GLY A 97 11.35 8.57 21.86
N ARG A 98 11.66 7.34 21.47
CA ARG A 98 12.87 6.62 21.90
C ARG A 98 13.31 5.61 20.85
N MET A 99 14.58 5.22 20.92
CA MET A 99 15.07 4.02 20.24
C MET A 99 14.84 2.81 21.15
N GLU A 100 14.36 1.70 20.59
CA GLU A 100 14.17 0.43 21.30
C GLU A 100 14.70 -0.73 20.43
N PRO A 101 15.32 -1.77 21.04
CA PRO A 101 15.68 -2.99 20.31
C PRO A 101 14.46 -3.63 19.66
N THR A 102 14.61 -4.14 18.45
CA THR A 102 13.54 -4.89 17.78
C THR A 102 13.32 -6.24 18.46
N ALA A 103 12.07 -6.69 18.53
CA ALA A 103 11.69 -7.97 19.12
C ALA A 103 12.16 -9.15 18.26
N SER A 104 12.13 -9.03 16.93
CA SER A 104 12.61 -10.10 16.04
C SER A 104 14.15 -10.18 15.98
N ASP A 105 14.85 -9.06 16.15
CA ASP A 105 16.31 -8.99 16.17
C ASP A 105 16.81 -7.96 17.20
N PRO A 106 17.13 -8.38 18.45
CA PRO A 106 17.58 -7.47 19.49
C PRO A 106 18.92 -6.76 19.20
N SER A 107 19.63 -7.14 18.13
CA SER A 107 20.88 -6.47 17.72
C SER A 107 20.66 -5.16 16.96
N VAL A 108 19.45 -4.89 16.47
CA VAL A 108 19.08 -3.65 15.77
C VAL A 108 17.97 -2.91 16.50
N GLN A 109 17.78 -1.63 16.16
CA GLN A 109 16.84 -0.73 16.84
C GLN A 109 15.75 -0.20 15.90
N GLN A 110 14.66 0.29 16.49
CA GLN A 110 13.57 1.01 15.81
C GLN A 110 13.05 2.19 16.66
N GLN A 111 12.40 3.17 16.02
CA GLN A 111 11.75 4.31 16.68
C GLN A 111 10.39 3.93 17.29
N TYR A 112 10.26 4.09 18.61
CA TYR A 112 9.01 3.95 19.39
C TYR A 112 8.58 5.28 19.99
N GLY A 113 7.32 5.38 20.45
CA GLY A 113 6.75 6.62 21.00
C GLY A 113 6.45 7.70 19.95
N MET A 114 6.31 8.94 20.40
CA MET A 114 6.00 10.10 19.57
C MET A 114 7.13 10.43 18.60
N ILE A 115 6.73 10.72 17.36
CA ILE A 115 7.62 11.14 16.28
C ILE A 115 6.97 12.28 15.49
N VAL A 116 7.78 13.00 14.72
CA VAL A 116 7.32 13.95 13.70
C VAL A 116 8.01 13.70 12.38
N GLY A 117 7.36 14.05 11.27
CA GLY A 117 7.98 14.02 9.95
C GLY A 117 9.13 15.01 9.87
N ARG A 118 10.21 14.63 9.18
CA ARG A 118 11.38 15.48 8.98
C ARG A 118 11.20 16.31 7.70
N PRO A 119 11.31 17.64 7.74
CA PRO A 119 11.31 18.45 6.52
C PRO A 119 12.45 18.05 5.58
N ASP A 120 12.18 18.00 4.28
CA ASP A 120 13.15 17.70 3.23
C ASP A 120 14.03 16.46 3.53
N ALA A 121 13.41 15.40 4.04
CA ALA A 121 14.14 14.25 4.58
C ALA A 121 15.03 13.55 3.54
N GLY A 122 14.69 13.68 2.25
CA GLY A 122 15.30 12.91 1.15
C GLY A 122 15.00 11.41 1.23
N GLN A 123 14.15 10.99 2.17
CA GLN A 123 13.83 9.60 2.50
C GLN A 123 12.32 9.46 2.72
N LEU A 124 11.77 8.27 2.47
CA LEU A 124 10.32 8.04 2.45
C LEU A 124 9.83 6.83 3.24
N ASN A 125 10.73 5.87 3.55
CA ASN A 125 10.42 4.63 4.28
C ASN A 125 9.19 3.86 3.74
N ALA A 126 9.04 3.72 2.42
CA ALA A 126 7.89 3.12 1.76
C ALA A 126 7.88 1.58 1.75
N LEU A 127 9.05 0.95 1.59
CA LEU A 127 9.22 -0.51 1.52
C LEU A 127 9.81 -1.02 2.82
N ALA A 128 9.24 -2.09 3.38
CA ALA A 128 9.66 -2.66 4.66
C ALA A 128 10.69 -3.78 4.49
N THR A 129 10.40 -4.73 3.59
CA THR A 129 11.27 -5.87 3.24
C THR A 129 11.48 -5.88 1.74
N ILE A 130 12.71 -6.12 1.28
CA ILE A 130 13.07 -6.19 -0.14
C ILE A 130 13.58 -7.60 -0.42
N ASN A 131 13.17 -8.18 -1.55
CA ASN A 131 13.53 -9.53 -2.00
C ASN A 131 14.97 -9.57 -2.54
N ILE A 132 15.92 -9.37 -1.62
CA ILE A 132 17.36 -9.50 -1.83
C ILE A 132 17.84 -10.57 -0.86
N ARG A 133 18.72 -11.46 -1.33
CA ARG A 133 19.30 -12.50 -0.47
C ARG A 133 19.85 -11.94 0.83
N GLY A 134 19.52 -12.61 1.93
CA GLY A 134 19.96 -12.25 3.27
C GLY A 134 19.17 -11.13 3.96
N GLU A 135 18.31 -10.40 3.24
CA GLU A 135 17.47 -9.31 3.79
C GLU A 135 15.98 -9.67 3.89
N ARG A 136 15.56 -10.67 3.12
CA ARG A 136 14.15 -11.02 2.90
C ARG A 136 13.46 -11.79 4.04
N SER A 137 14.21 -12.20 5.06
CA SER A 137 13.70 -12.88 6.27
C SER A 137 14.65 -12.62 7.45
N VAL A 138 14.09 -12.48 8.66
CA VAL A 138 14.87 -12.46 9.91
C VAL A 138 15.22 -13.88 10.34
N THR A 139 14.31 -14.84 10.15
CA THR A 139 14.55 -16.27 10.42
C THR A 139 15.74 -16.80 9.60
N CYS A 140 15.83 -16.42 8.32
CA CYS A 140 16.87 -16.84 7.39
C CYS A 140 17.77 -15.69 6.93
N ARG A 141 18.16 -14.79 7.83
CA ARG A 141 18.96 -13.59 7.51
C ARG A 141 20.42 -13.88 7.12
N GLY A 142 21.01 -12.97 6.37
CA GLY A 142 22.43 -12.97 6.00
C GLY A 142 22.86 -14.29 5.34
N GLU A 143 23.94 -14.88 5.83
CA GLU A 143 24.51 -16.14 5.32
C GLU A 143 23.55 -17.34 5.38
N PHE A 144 22.44 -17.26 6.14
CA PHE A 144 21.44 -18.32 6.19
C PHE A 144 20.57 -18.38 4.91
N ASP A 145 20.64 -17.35 4.06
CA ASP A 145 19.96 -17.27 2.76
C ASP A 145 20.95 -17.16 1.58
N ARG A 146 22.22 -17.49 1.81
CA ARG A 146 23.21 -17.55 0.74
C ARG A 146 22.81 -18.55 -0.35
N HIS A 147 23.16 -18.26 -1.60
CA HIS A 147 22.74 -19.08 -2.73
C HIS A 147 23.27 -20.54 -2.61
N PRO A 148 22.50 -21.58 -2.98
CA PRO A 148 22.92 -22.97 -2.89
C PRO A 148 24.24 -23.30 -3.60
N SER A 149 24.58 -22.61 -4.68
CA SER A 149 25.85 -22.81 -5.40
C SER A 149 27.08 -22.41 -4.60
N GLU A 150 26.93 -21.65 -3.52
CA GLU A 150 28.05 -21.22 -2.68
C GLU A 150 28.38 -22.24 -1.56
N GLY A 151 27.69 -23.37 -1.53
CA GLY A 151 27.93 -24.46 -0.59
C GLY A 151 26.88 -24.56 0.53
N PRO A 152 27.18 -25.34 1.58
CA PRO A 152 26.26 -25.57 2.69
C PRO A 152 26.05 -24.30 3.53
N LEU A 153 24.91 -24.27 4.23
CA LEU A 153 24.63 -23.24 5.23
C LEU A 153 25.59 -23.35 6.42
N PRO A 154 25.96 -22.22 7.05
CA PRO A 154 26.79 -22.23 8.25
C PRO A 154 26.07 -22.91 9.43
N PRO A 155 26.81 -23.42 10.44
CA PRO A 155 26.23 -23.95 11.67
C PRO A 155 25.30 -22.95 12.35
N GLY A 156 24.17 -23.43 12.89
CA GLY A 156 23.17 -22.59 13.57
C GLY A 156 22.06 -22.06 12.65
N ALA A 157 22.16 -22.24 11.34
CA ALA A 157 21.06 -21.95 10.43
C ALA A 157 19.83 -22.85 10.73
N PRO A 158 18.62 -22.29 10.87
CA PRO A 158 17.41 -23.08 11.00
C PRO A 158 17.22 -24.03 9.79
N PRO A 159 16.76 -25.28 9.99
CA PRO A 159 16.60 -26.24 8.88
C PRO A 159 15.70 -25.74 7.74
N VAL A 160 14.70 -24.91 8.07
CA VAL A 160 13.80 -24.31 7.07
C VAL A 160 14.53 -23.41 6.07
N CYS A 161 15.68 -22.85 6.44
CA CYS A 161 16.44 -21.95 5.57
C CYS A 161 17.04 -22.67 4.35
N GLU A 162 17.24 -23.98 4.41
CA GLU A 162 17.66 -24.76 3.25
C GLU A 162 16.55 -24.86 2.19
N HIS A 163 15.28 -24.83 2.60
CA HIS A 163 14.16 -24.69 1.66
C HIS A 163 14.08 -23.25 1.15
N PHE A 164 14.09 -22.27 2.06
CA PHE A 164 13.91 -20.86 1.74
C PHE A 164 14.95 -20.35 0.72
N ARG A 165 16.24 -20.65 0.93
CA ARG A 165 17.32 -20.14 0.07
C ARG A 165 17.29 -20.66 -1.36
N ARG A 166 16.50 -21.70 -1.65
CA ARG A 166 16.30 -22.23 -3.01
C ARG A 166 15.27 -21.43 -3.80
N LEU A 167 14.48 -20.59 -3.13
CA LEU A 167 13.61 -19.64 -3.81
C LEU A 167 14.46 -18.51 -4.39
N PRO A 168 14.25 -18.13 -5.67
CA PRO A 168 15.01 -17.05 -6.28
C PRO A 168 14.67 -15.73 -5.61
N ASP A 169 15.66 -14.85 -5.43
CA ASP A 169 15.40 -13.46 -5.09
C ASP A 169 14.96 -12.64 -6.33
N ALA A 170 14.75 -11.32 -6.19
CA ALA A 170 14.26 -10.51 -7.31
C ALA A 170 15.27 -10.42 -8.48
N LEU A 171 16.57 -10.36 -8.19
CA LEU A 171 17.62 -10.28 -9.23
C LEU A 171 17.77 -11.62 -9.94
N GLU A 172 17.73 -12.72 -9.20
CA GLU A 172 17.77 -14.07 -9.77
C GLU A 172 16.55 -14.34 -10.64
N ARG A 173 15.35 -13.95 -10.17
CA ARG A 173 14.13 -14.09 -10.96
C ARG A 173 14.19 -13.26 -12.24
N ALA A 174 14.73 -12.05 -12.16
CA ALA A 174 14.94 -11.21 -13.33
C ALA A 174 15.91 -11.86 -14.34
N ALA A 175 17.03 -12.43 -13.85
CA ALA A 175 18.01 -13.11 -14.67
C ALA A 175 17.44 -14.38 -15.33
N GLU A 176 16.60 -15.14 -14.63
CA GLU A 176 15.87 -16.28 -15.20
C GLU A 176 14.98 -15.88 -16.36
N LEU A 177 14.22 -14.77 -16.20
CA LEU A 177 13.35 -14.24 -17.26
C LEU A 177 14.17 -13.77 -18.47
N ASP A 178 15.22 -12.99 -18.24
CA ASP A 178 16.10 -12.52 -19.31
C ASP A 178 16.78 -13.68 -20.06
N ALA A 179 17.21 -14.72 -19.34
CA ALA A 179 17.82 -15.91 -19.96
C ALA A 179 16.80 -16.71 -20.79
N ALA A 180 15.56 -16.83 -20.32
CA ALA A 180 14.53 -17.62 -20.98
C ALA A 180 13.91 -16.92 -22.20
N TYR A 181 13.72 -15.60 -22.15
CA TYR A 181 12.95 -14.86 -23.15
C TYR A 181 13.73 -13.73 -23.82
N GLY A 182 14.74 -13.16 -23.14
CA GLY A 182 15.52 -12.04 -23.61
C GLY A 182 14.64 -10.88 -24.09
N ARG A 183 14.80 -10.51 -25.36
CA ARG A 183 14.05 -9.41 -26.00
C ARG A 183 12.74 -9.87 -26.65
N ASN A 184 12.42 -11.15 -26.60
CA ASN A 184 11.26 -11.73 -27.29
C ASN A 184 10.29 -12.43 -26.32
N PRO A 185 9.80 -11.74 -25.26
CA PRO A 185 8.81 -12.32 -24.37
C PRO A 185 7.47 -12.52 -25.11
N ASP A 186 6.84 -13.67 -24.84
CA ASP A 186 5.45 -13.93 -25.19
C ASP A 186 4.55 -13.14 -24.23
N LEU A 187 4.23 -11.90 -24.60
CA LEU A 187 3.44 -10.99 -23.76
C LEU A 187 1.96 -11.37 -23.67
N GLU A 188 1.46 -12.30 -24.48
CA GLU A 188 0.11 -12.85 -24.29
C GLU A 188 0.09 -13.77 -23.06
N ARG A 189 1.15 -14.58 -22.89
CA ARG A 189 1.32 -15.47 -21.74
C ARG A 189 1.94 -14.78 -20.53
N LEU A 190 2.81 -13.80 -20.77
CA LEU A 190 3.56 -13.06 -19.75
C LEU A 190 3.23 -11.56 -19.84
N PRO A 191 1.96 -11.16 -19.65
CA PRO A 191 1.56 -9.76 -19.76
C PRO A 191 2.24 -8.85 -18.73
N MET A 192 2.89 -9.42 -17.69
CA MET A 192 3.60 -8.67 -16.66
C MET A 192 5.12 -8.88 -16.74
N TYR A 193 5.67 -9.30 -17.89
CA TYR A 193 7.09 -9.60 -18.06
C TYR A 193 7.99 -8.43 -17.63
N GLY A 194 8.76 -8.63 -16.56
CA GLY A 194 9.67 -7.63 -16.03
C GLY A 194 9.01 -6.52 -15.22
N VAL A 195 7.69 -6.50 -15.10
CA VAL A 195 6.96 -5.51 -14.29
C VAL A 195 7.26 -5.75 -12.81
N VAL A 196 7.77 -4.74 -12.13
CA VAL A 196 8.21 -4.82 -10.73
C VAL A 196 7.10 -4.39 -9.78
N PHE A 197 6.78 -5.25 -8.82
CA PHE A 197 5.71 -5.05 -7.86
C PHE A 197 6.19 -4.94 -6.42
N SER A 198 5.52 -4.08 -5.65
CA SER A 198 5.41 -4.25 -4.20
C SER A 198 4.05 -4.82 -3.81
N PHE A 199 3.98 -5.46 -2.65
CA PHE A 199 2.72 -5.94 -2.07
C PHE A 199 2.63 -5.45 -0.65
N LYS A 200 1.48 -4.91 -0.23
CA LYS A 200 1.27 -4.58 1.18
C LYS A 200 1.66 -5.78 2.05
N ASP A 201 2.35 -5.54 3.16
CA ASP A 201 2.98 -6.61 3.92
C ASP A 201 2.10 -7.84 4.28
N PRO A 202 0.78 -7.70 4.53
CA PRO A 202 -0.10 -8.82 4.85
C PRO A 202 -0.31 -9.87 3.76
N PHE A 203 0.02 -9.61 2.49
CA PHE A 203 -0.17 -10.60 1.41
C PHE A 203 0.95 -11.64 1.44
N ASP A 204 0.63 -12.93 1.61
CA ASP A 204 1.65 -13.98 1.71
C ASP A 204 2.60 -14.00 0.50
N THR A 205 3.90 -13.99 0.74
CA THR A 205 4.97 -14.12 -0.25
C THR A 205 5.93 -15.20 0.22
N LYS A 206 6.02 -16.34 -0.44
CA LYS A 206 6.83 -17.47 0.09
C LYS A 206 8.34 -17.17 0.20
N ASP A 207 8.80 -16.18 -0.56
CA ASP A 207 10.20 -15.75 -0.65
C ASP A 207 10.51 -14.51 0.19
N MET A 208 9.57 -14.00 1.01
CA MET A 208 9.81 -12.88 1.92
C MET A 208 8.99 -13.03 3.19
N ARG A 209 9.46 -12.43 4.29
CA ARG A 209 8.66 -12.34 5.52
C ARG A 209 7.29 -11.72 5.24
N THR A 210 6.25 -12.18 5.94
CA THR A 210 4.88 -11.65 5.87
C THR A 210 4.33 -11.56 7.29
N THR A 211 4.33 -10.36 7.87
CA THR A 211 4.00 -10.17 9.30
C THR A 211 2.96 -9.08 9.55
N ALA A 212 2.34 -8.58 8.49
CA ALA A 212 1.43 -7.43 8.52
C ALA A 212 2.03 -6.20 9.24
N GLY A 213 3.35 -5.98 9.09
CA GLY A 213 4.09 -4.89 9.72
C GLY A 213 4.50 -5.16 11.17
N GLY A 214 4.09 -6.27 11.77
CA GLY A 214 4.48 -6.62 13.14
C GLY A 214 5.96 -7.02 13.23
N ASP A 215 6.68 -6.45 14.18
CA ASP A 215 7.99 -6.90 14.63
C ASP A 215 7.81 -7.90 15.77
N VAL A 216 7.79 -9.18 15.42
CA VAL A 216 7.56 -10.30 16.34
C VAL A 216 8.61 -11.37 16.04
N ALA A 217 9.13 -12.01 17.09
CA ALA A 217 10.04 -13.14 16.99
C ALA A 217 9.29 -14.41 16.56
N TYR A 218 8.86 -14.49 15.31
CA TYR A 218 8.28 -15.69 14.72
C TYR A 218 9.33 -16.79 14.59
N ASP A 219 8.95 -18.05 14.84
CA ASP A 219 9.79 -19.21 14.54
C ASP A 219 10.10 -19.29 13.04
N ILE A 220 9.13 -18.91 12.20
CA ILE A 220 9.23 -18.79 10.75
C ILE A 220 8.43 -17.56 10.34
N ASP A 221 9.11 -16.53 9.80
CA ASP A 221 8.49 -15.25 9.46
C ASP A 221 7.98 -15.17 8.00
N PHE A 222 8.22 -16.18 7.18
CA PHE A 222 7.73 -16.30 5.80
C PHE A 222 6.69 -17.43 5.64
N PRO A 223 5.68 -17.25 4.80
CA PRO A 223 4.63 -18.24 4.57
C PRO A 223 5.12 -19.39 3.67
N ALA A 224 4.44 -20.54 3.75
CA ALA A 224 4.78 -21.72 2.95
C ALA A 224 4.41 -21.58 1.45
N ARG A 225 3.59 -20.59 1.08
CA ARG A 225 3.09 -20.36 -0.27
C ARG A 225 2.81 -18.89 -0.52
N ASP A 226 2.77 -18.51 -1.79
CA ASP A 226 2.31 -17.19 -2.20
C ASP A 226 0.79 -17.06 -1.98
N HIS A 227 0.32 -15.83 -1.74
CA HIS A 227 -1.07 -15.46 -1.96
C HIS A 227 -1.43 -15.73 -3.43
N VAL A 228 -2.68 -16.13 -3.70
CA VAL A 228 -3.12 -16.47 -5.06
C VAL A 228 -2.83 -15.38 -6.09
N LEU A 229 -3.05 -14.11 -5.75
CA LEU A 229 -2.82 -13.01 -6.67
C LEU A 229 -1.33 -12.81 -6.96
N ILE A 230 -0.45 -13.07 -5.99
CA ILE A 230 1.01 -13.02 -6.18
C ILE A 230 1.45 -14.15 -7.09
N GLU A 231 0.95 -15.37 -6.85
CA GLU A 231 1.22 -16.53 -7.71
C GLU A 231 0.80 -16.28 -9.16
N GLN A 232 -0.40 -15.72 -9.37
CA GLN A 232 -0.91 -15.38 -10.70
C GLN A 232 -0.02 -14.36 -11.43
N LEU A 233 0.43 -13.30 -10.73
CA LEU A 233 1.34 -12.31 -11.31
C LEU A 233 2.71 -12.91 -11.60
N ARG A 234 3.27 -13.71 -10.67
CA ARG A 234 4.58 -14.37 -10.82
C ARG A 234 4.59 -15.30 -12.04
N ASN A 235 3.51 -16.06 -12.25
CA ASN A 235 3.33 -16.94 -13.40
C ASN A 235 3.21 -16.18 -14.73
N LYS A 236 2.82 -14.90 -14.67
CA LYS A 236 2.67 -14.00 -15.82
C LYS A 236 3.86 -13.06 -16.01
N GLY A 237 5.00 -13.38 -15.39
CA GLY A 237 6.28 -12.70 -15.62
C GLY A 237 6.58 -11.53 -14.69
N ALA A 238 5.72 -11.26 -13.71
CA ALA A 238 5.96 -10.21 -12.73
C ALA A 238 7.14 -10.53 -11.81
N ILE A 239 7.83 -9.48 -11.36
CA ILE A 239 8.90 -9.56 -10.38
C ILE A 239 8.34 -9.11 -9.02
N ILE A 240 8.32 -10.04 -8.07
CA ILE A 240 7.85 -9.83 -6.70
C ILE A 240 9.00 -9.25 -5.90
N PHE A 241 9.09 -7.93 -5.84
CA PHE A 241 10.30 -7.22 -5.41
C PHE A 241 10.32 -6.86 -3.93
N ALA A 242 9.18 -6.43 -3.37
CA ALA A 242 9.19 -5.91 -2.00
C ALA A 242 7.84 -6.04 -1.29
N LYS A 243 7.92 -6.06 0.04
CA LYS A 243 6.81 -5.83 0.94
C LYS A 243 6.70 -4.33 1.19
N ALA A 244 5.58 -3.74 0.79
CA ALA A 244 5.26 -2.36 1.07
C ALA A 244 4.86 -2.20 2.55
N LEU A 245 5.38 -1.15 3.18
CA LEU A 245 5.07 -0.82 4.57
C LEU A 245 3.57 -0.59 4.74
N CYS A 246 2.98 -1.12 5.81
CA CYS A 246 1.59 -0.90 6.15
C CYS A 246 1.40 -0.43 7.59
N THR A 247 0.25 0.16 7.91
CA THR A 247 -0.16 0.23 9.32
C THR A 247 -0.27 -1.18 9.86
N GLU A 248 0.37 -1.42 11.00
CA GLU A 248 0.46 -2.75 11.62
C GLU A 248 -0.92 -3.41 11.75
N TYR A 249 -1.00 -4.69 11.37
CA TYR A 249 -2.23 -5.48 11.34
C TYR A 249 -3.40 -4.75 10.68
N ASN A 250 -3.13 -4.08 9.57
CA ASN A 250 -4.09 -3.30 8.78
C ASN A 250 -4.75 -2.13 9.55
N GLY A 251 -4.20 -1.72 10.70
CA GLY A 251 -4.77 -0.68 11.56
C GLY A 251 -5.85 -1.18 12.52
N ARG A 252 -6.02 -2.51 12.68
CA ARG A 252 -6.86 -3.07 13.74
C ARG A 252 -6.16 -2.90 15.08
N ALA A 253 -6.87 -2.28 16.03
CA ALA A 253 -6.51 -2.33 17.44
C ALA A 253 -7.26 -3.49 18.12
N GLY A 254 -6.66 -4.08 19.15
CA GLY A 254 -7.32 -5.06 20.00
C GLY A 254 -6.35 -6.06 20.63
N ASP A 255 -6.85 -6.78 21.63
CA ASP A 255 -6.24 -8.01 22.11
C ASP A 255 -6.57 -9.12 21.08
N PRO A 256 -5.58 -9.72 20.41
CA PRO A 256 -5.82 -10.85 19.50
C PRO A 256 -6.33 -12.10 20.24
N GLY A 257 -6.35 -12.07 21.57
CA GLY A 257 -6.66 -13.20 22.44
C GLY A 257 -5.48 -14.17 22.54
N GLY A 258 -5.72 -15.29 23.23
CA GLY A 258 -4.72 -16.34 23.45
C GLY A 258 -4.12 -16.30 24.85
N ARG A 259 -3.01 -17.02 25.03
CA ARG A 259 -2.39 -17.22 26.35
C ARG A 259 -1.47 -16.07 26.80
N HIS A 260 -1.13 -15.17 25.88
CA HIS A 260 -0.21 -14.06 26.13
C HIS A 260 -1.01 -12.78 26.32
N GLN A 261 -0.60 -11.96 27.29
CA GLN A 261 -1.20 -10.66 27.58
C GLN A 261 -0.27 -9.56 27.09
N PRO A 262 -0.79 -8.45 26.53
CA PRO A 262 0.05 -7.35 26.09
C PRO A 262 0.76 -6.73 27.30
N GLU A 263 2.10 -6.70 27.26
CA GLU A 263 2.91 -6.03 28.28
C GLU A 263 2.88 -4.50 28.12
N LYS A 264 2.56 -4.03 26.90
CA LYS A 264 2.41 -2.62 26.53
C LYS A 264 1.22 -2.46 25.59
N VAL A 265 0.41 -1.43 25.82
CA VAL A 265 -0.67 -1.02 24.90
C VAL A 265 -0.32 0.36 24.38
N LEU A 266 0.03 0.46 23.11
CA LEU A 266 0.38 1.72 22.47
C LEU A 266 -0.87 2.32 21.82
N PRO A 267 -1.19 3.61 22.04
CA PRO A 267 -2.29 4.25 21.35
C PRO A 267 -2.01 4.29 19.84
N SER A 268 -2.89 3.66 19.06
CA SER A 268 -2.91 3.80 17.60
C SER A 268 -3.81 4.96 17.24
N VAL A 269 -3.32 5.89 16.42
CA VAL A 269 -4.04 7.09 15.97
C VAL A 269 -4.98 6.80 14.79
N LEU A 270 -5.68 5.65 14.83
CA LEU A 270 -6.77 5.21 13.95
C LEU A 270 -6.76 5.86 12.55
N GLY A 271 -5.71 5.58 11.78
CA GLY A 271 -5.54 6.10 10.43
C GLY A 271 -4.11 6.57 10.14
N TYR A 272 -3.36 7.05 11.12
CA TYR A 272 -1.96 7.37 10.83
C TYR A 272 -1.06 6.13 10.97
N GLN A 273 -0.38 5.88 9.86
CA GLN A 273 0.54 4.79 9.58
C GLN A 273 1.69 4.63 10.57
N ARG A 274 1.86 3.42 11.10
CA ARG A 274 3.02 2.96 11.85
C ARG A 274 3.09 1.44 11.78
N SER A 275 4.30 0.91 11.71
CA SER A 275 4.59 -0.51 11.95
C SER A 275 5.79 -0.63 12.88
N SER A 276 5.76 -1.60 13.79
CA SER A 276 6.91 -1.88 14.66
C SER A 276 8.09 -2.46 13.88
N TRP A 277 7.85 -3.13 12.75
CA TRP A 277 8.93 -3.60 11.86
C TRP A 277 9.50 -2.48 10.98
N GLY A 278 8.65 -1.87 10.16
CA GLY A 278 9.05 -0.96 9.11
C GLY A 278 9.21 0.49 9.56
N GLY A 279 8.66 0.88 10.71
CA GLY A 279 8.57 2.27 11.15
C GLY A 279 7.42 3.03 10.47
N ASN A 280 7.65 4.30 10.15
CA ASN A 280 6.63 5.21 9.61
C ASN A 280 7.07 5.76 8.23
N PRO A 281 6.24 5.65 7.18
CA PRO A 281 6.50 6.29 5.89
C PRO A 281 6.15 7.77 5.93
N ALA A 282 6.68 8.53 4.97
CA ALA A 282 6.34 9.94 4.76
C ALA A 282 5.73 10.16 3.37
N ASN A 283 4.93 11.22 3.24
CA ASN A 283 4.35 11.62 1.97
C ASN A 283 5.46 12.11 1.01
N PRO A 284 5.51 11.64 -0.25
CA PRO A 284 6.56 12.04 -1.19
C PRO A 284 6.50 13.50 -1.62
N TYR A 285 5.36 14.18 -1.46
CA TYR A 285 5.19 15.61 -1.77
C TYR A 285 5.54 16.54 -0.60
N ASP A 286 5.53 16.02 0.63
CA ASP A 286 5.88 16.77 1.84
C ASP A 286 6.23 15.77 2.97
N THR A 287 7.52 15.61 3.25
CA THR A 287 8.00 14.61 4.22
C THR A 287 7.65 14.94 5.67
N THR A 288 7.07 16.12 5.95
CA THR A 288 6.50 16.45 7.27
C THR A 288 5.11 15.85 7.47
N ARG A 289 4.47 15.37 6.39
CA ARG A 289 3.09 14.85 6.41
C ARG A 289 3.04 13.34 6.38
N ALA A 290 1.96 12.81 6.95
CA ALA A 290 1.63 11.41 6.81
C ALA A 290 1.37 11.06 5.33
N ALA A 291 2.06 10.04 4.84
CA ALA A 291 1.80 9.41 3.54
C ALA A 291 0.35 8.97 3.32
N SER A 292 -0.44 8.62 4.34
CA SER A 292 -1.86 8.31 4.16
C SER A 292 -2.65 8.20 5.47
N LEU A 293 -3.97 8.08 5.35
CA LEU A 293 -4.87 7.59 6.39
C LEU A 293 -4.83 6.05 6.58
N GLY A 294 -3.74 5.41 6.11
CA GLY A 294 -3.46 4.00 6.25
C GLY A 294 -4.50 3.11 5.56
N SER A 295 -4.36 1.79 5.58
CA SER A 295 -3.17 1.05 6.02
C SER A 295 -2.22 0.63 4.90
N SER A 296 -2.54 0.79 3.62
CA SER A 296 -1.61 0.46 2.50
C SER A 296 -0.67 1.63 2.15
N SER A 297 -0.12 2.30 3.15
CA SER A 297 0.69 3.52 2.99
C SER A 297 1.87 3.34 2.05
N GLY A 298 2.70 2.34 2.31
CA GLY A 298 3.87 2.02 1.51
C GLY A 298 3.52 1.67 0.07
N SER A 299 2.36 1.06 -0.18
CA SER A 299 1.89 0.74 -1.54
C SER A 299 1.61 2.00 -2.36
N GLY A 300 1.06 3.05 -1.72
CA GLY A 300 0.83 4.33 -2.38
C GLY A 300 2.15 5.09 -2.60
N VAL A 301 2.98 5.16 -1.56
CA VAL A 301 4.27 5.88 -1.62
C VAL A 301 5.23 5.22 -2.61
N SER A 302 5.33 3.88 -2.63
CA SER A 302 6.28 3.17 -3.49
C SER A 302 5.97 3.39 -4.97
N VAL A 303 4.70 3.43 -5.34
CA VAL A 303 4.27 3.72 -6.71
C VAL A 303 4.51 5.20 -7.06
N SER A 304 4.12 6.11 -6.17
CA SER A 304 4.25 7.57 -6.35
C SER A 304 5.70 8.00 -6.50
N ALA A 305 6.59 7.45 -5.68
CA ALA A 305 8.02 7.78 -5.68
C ALA A 305 8.86 6.94 -6.66
N ASN A 306 8.22 6.21 -7.60
CA ASN A 306 8.91 5.34 -8.56
C ASN A 306 9.86 4.32 -7.89
N LEU A 307 9.48 3.76 -6.75
CA LEU A 307 10.20 2.65 -6.11
C LEU A 307 9.75 1.28 -6.63
N VAL A 308 8.60 1.24 -7.31
CA VAL A 308 8.07 0.12 -8.10
C VAL A 308 7.21 0.65 -9.26
N MET A 309 6.77 -0.23 -10.17
CA MET A 309 5.79 0.14 -11.20
C MET A 309 4.36 0.06 -10.68
N CYS A 310 4.06 -1.01 -9.92
CA CYS A 310 2.72 -1.31 -9.43
C CYS A 310 2.78 -1.85 -8.01
N SER A 311 1.68 -1.70 -7.27
CA SER A 311 1.53 -2.34 -5.97
C SER A 311 0.14 -2.91 -5.79
N LEU A 312 0.04 -4.05 -5.09
CA LEU A 312 -1.23 -4.46 -4.51
C LEU A 312 -1.33 -3.98 -3.06
N GLY A 313 -2.47 -3.38 -2.74
CA GLY A 313 -2.88 -2.97 -1.41
C GLY A 313 -4.10 -3.76 -0.93
N GLU A 314 -4.45 -3.59 0.33
CA GLU A 314 -5.62 -4.20 0.96
C GLU A 314 -6.48 -3.10 1.56
N GLU A 315 -7.80 -3.22 1.37
CA GLU A 315 -8.81 -2.33 1.91
C GLU A 315 -9.95 -3.04 2.63
N THR A 316 -10.01 -2.84 3.95
CA THR A 316 -11.23 -3.05 4.73
C THR A 316 -12.21 -1.88 4.60
N ARG A 317 -11.70 -0.65 4.72
CA ARG A 317 -12.51 0.57 4.64
C ARG A 317 -11.92 1.57 3.67
N ALA A 318 -10.89 2.32 4.04
CA ALA A 318 -10.26 3.31 3.16
C ALA A 318 -8.80 2.96 2.84
N SER A 319 -8.37 1.73 3.15
CA SER A 319 -6.96 1.37 3.21
C SER A 319 -6.22 1.29 1.88
N THR A 320 -6.89 1.52 0.76
CA THR A 320 -6.27 1.74 -0.56
C THR A 320 -6.63 3.11 -1.13
N ARG A 321 -7.88 3.57 -0.93
CA ARG A 321 -8.34 4.90 -1.37
C ARG A 321 -7.60 6.04 -0.68
N GLY A 322 -7.37 5.93 0.63
CA GLY A 322 -6.58 6.89 1.41
C GLY A 322 -5.15 7.02 0.90
N PRO A 323 -4.38 5.92 0.82
CA PRO A 323 -3.05 5.93 0.21
C PRO A 323 -3.02 6.42 -1.23
N ALA A 324 -3.99 6.02 -2.07
CA ALA A 324 -4.04 6.50 -3.45
C ALA A 324 -4.22 8.03 -3.54
N ASN A 325 -5.18 8.56 -2.76
CA ASN A 325 -5.47 9.99 -2.71
C ASN A 325 -4.28 10.82 -2.19
N HIS A 326 -3.65 10.39 -1.09
CA HIS A 326 -2.57 11.17 -0.48
C HIS A 326 -1.26 11.14 -1.27
N ASN A 327 -1.06 10.14 -2.12
CA ASN A 327 0.18 9.96 -2.90
C ASN A 327 -0.04 10.18 -4.40
N ALA A 328 -1.20 10.70 -4.81
CA ALA A 328 -1.56 11.01 -6.20
C ALA A 328 -1.28 9.84 -7.18
N VAL A 329 -1.70 8.63 -6.80
CA VAL A 329 -1.60 7.44 -7.66
C VAL A 329 -2.97 6.94 -8.08
N ALA A 330 -3.02 6.30 -9.24
CA ALA A 330 -4.23 5.65 -9.73
C ALA A 330 -4.57 4.42 -8.87
N LEU A 331 -5.86 4.19 -8.67
CA LEU A 331 -6.39 3.04 -7.94
C LEU A 331 -7.51 2.39 -8.74
N ILE A 332 -7.39 1.08 -8.98
CA ILE A 332 -8.54 0.24 -9.26
C ILE A 332 -8.83 -0.57 -8.02
N LEU A 333 -9.96 -0.25 -7.40
CA LEU A 333 -10.51 -1.01 -6.27
C LEU A 333 -11.78 -1.71 -6.75
N PRO A 334 -11.68 -2.98 -7.18
CA PRO A 334 -12.83 -3.68 -7.70
C PRO A 334 -13.85 -4.02 -6.61
N HIS A 335 -15.01 -4.49 -7.05
CA HIS A 335 -16.00 -5.05 -6.15
C HIS A 335 -15.35 -6.19 -5.32
N LYS A 336 -15.72 -6.31 -4.03
CA LYS A 336 -15.14 -7.33 -3.11
C LYS A 336 -15.17 -8.74 -3.70
N ALA A 337 -16.24 -9.05 -4.42
CA ALA A 337 -16.44 -10.36 -5.02
C ALA A 337 -15.59 -10.64 -6.27
N LEU A 338 -14.80 -9.67 -6.76
CA LEU A 338 -13.95 -9.87 -7.94
C LEU A 338 -12.62 -10.50 -7.57
N LEU A 339 -11.81 -9.86 -6.73
CA LEU A 339 -10.48 -10.36 -6.38
C LEU A 339 -10.48 -11.05 -5.02
N SER A 340 -9.84 -12.22 -4.96
CA SER A 340 -9.62 -12.97 -3.71
C SER A 340 -8.74 -12.19 -2.74
N PHE A 341 -9.13 -12.15 -1.48
CA PHE A 341 -8.29 -11.73 -0.37
C PHE A 341 -7.99 -12.88 0.59
N ASN A 342 -8.90 -13.85 0.74
CA ASN A 342 -8.71 -15.01 1.63
C ASN A 342 -7.78 -16.09 1.06
N GLY A 343 -7.11 -15.83 -0.07
CA GLY A 343 -6.20 -16.75 -0.75
C GLY A 343 -4.82 -16.94 -0.09
N GLY A 344 -4.57 -16.33 1.09
CA GLY A 344 -3.27 -16.33 1.81
C GLY A 344 -2.83 -14.93 2.25
N ALA A 345 -3.53 -14.32 3.20
CA ALA A 345 -3.21 -12.98 3.69
C ALA A 345 -3.69 -12.78 5.14
N ILE A 346 -3.07 -11.84 5.85
CA ILE A 346 -3.53 -11.39 7.17
C ILE A 346 -4.57 -10.28 6.99
N GLY A 347 -5.84 -10.58 7.29
CA GLY A 347 -6.97 -9.65 7.17
C GLY A 347 -7.26 -8.79 8.41
N ALA A 348 -8.20 -7.88 8.27
CA ALA A 348 -8.76 -7.07 9.37
C ALA A 348 -10.26 -7.32 9.59
N ASP A 349 -11.02 -7.52 8.53
CA ASP A 349 -12.43 -7.87 8.56
C ASP A 349 -12.79 -8.61 7.28
N ILE A 350 -12.92 -9.94 7.39
CA ILE A 350 -13.18 -10.82 6.25
C ILE A 350 -14.41 -10.42 5.41
N TYR A 351 -15.38 -9.71 5.98
CA TYR A 351 -16.58 -9.24 5.27
C TYR A 351 -16.33 -8.00 4.41
N CYS A 352 -15.28 -7.23 4.71
CA CYS A 352 -14.99 -5.97 4.06
C CYS A 352 -13.69 -6.00 3.25
N ASP A 353 -12.70 -6.79 3.69
CA ASP A 353 -11.36 -6.84 3.11
C ASP A 353 -11.41 -7.18 1.62
N ARG A 354 -10.66 -6.40 0.84
CA ARG A 354 -10.56 -6.52 -0.63
C ARG A 354 -9.23 -5.98 -1.12
N THR A 355 -8.74 -6.53 -2.23
CA THR A 355 -7.49 -6.10 -2.85
C THR A 355 -7.72 -4.86 -3.72
N GLY A 356 -6.87 -3.85 -3.57
CA GLY A 356 -6.77 -2.71 -4.49
C GLY A 356 -5.48 -2.75 -5.29
N ILE A 357 -5.54 -2.25 -6.52
CA ILE A 357 -4.40 -2.18 -7.45
C ILE A 357 -3.98 -0.72 -7.55
N LEU A 358 -2.75 -0.42 -7.14
CA LEU A 358 -2.15 0.90 -7.21
C LEU A 358 -1.11 0.95 -8.33
N ALA A 359 -1.20 1.95 -9.20
CA ALA A 359 -0.26 2.22 -10.28
C ALA A 359 -0.21 3.73 -10.55
N ARG A 360 0.76 4.21 -11.32
CA ARG A 360 0.79 5.64 -11.72
C ARG A 360 -0.35 5.99 -12.68
N THR A 361 -0.78 5.03 -13.50
CA THR A 361 -1.85 5.22 -14.48
C THR A 361 -3.00 4.25 -14.27
N ILE A 362 -4.23 4.67 -14.61
CA ILE A 362 -5.40 3.78 -14.62
C ILE A 362 -5.23 2.66 -15.65
N GLY A 363 -4.53 2.93 -16.76
CA GLY A 363 -4.22 1.94 -17.79
C GLY A 363 -3.38 0.77 -17.25
N ASP A 364 -2.31 1.06 -16.50
CA ASP A 364 -1.48 0.00 -15.90
C ASP A 364 -2.24 -0.75 -14.80
N ALA A 365 -3.00 -0.04 -13.95
CA ALA A 365 -3.84 -0.71 -12.96
C ALA A 365 -4.86 -1.68 -13.62
N ALA A 366 -5.42 -1.33 -14.78
CA ALA A 366 -6.34 -2.18 -15.53
C ALA A 366 -5.64 -3.38 -16.17
N LYS A 367 -4.40 -3.23 -16.67
CA LYS A 367 -3.59 -4.36 -17.16
C LYS A 367 -3.24 -5.34 -16.05
N VAL A 368 -2.94 -4.82 -14.85
CA VAL A 368 -2.74 -5.66 -13.67
C VAL A 368 -4.02 -6.41 -13.32
N LEU A 369 -5.19 -5.75 -13.37
CA LEU A 369 -6.46 -6.43 -13.14
C LEU A 369 -6.65 -7.59 -14.12
N ASP A 370 -6.45 -7.36 -15.41
CA ASP A 370 -6.53 -8.41 -16.44
C ASP A 370 -5.53 -9.54 -16.18
N ALA A 371 -4.30 -9.22 -15.76
CA ALA A 371 -3.29 -10.21 -15.40
C ALA A 371 -3.66 -11.01 -14.15
N LEU A 372 -4.54 -10.55 -13.27
CA LEU A 372 -5.00 -11.32 -12.11
C LEU A 372 -6.05 -12.39 -12.46
N LYS A 373 -6.59 -12.36 -13.68
CA LYS A 373 -7.52 -13.37 -14.18
C LYS A 373 -6.79 -14.70 -14.41
N ASP A 374 -7.24 -15.75 -13.74
CA ASP A 374 -6.85 -17.13 -14.03
C ASP A 374 -7.47 -17.60 -15.35
N ALA A 375 -6.74 -18.44 -16.11
CA ALA A 375 -7.19 -18.89 -17.42
C ALA A 375 -8.41 -19.84 -17.36
N GLU A 376 -8.54 -20.61 -16.28
CA GLU A 376 -9.61 -21.61 -16.11
C GLU A 376 -10.72 -21.07 -15.19
N GLY A 377 -10.33 -20.58 -14.01
CA GLY A 377 -11.23 -20.08 -12.97
C GLY A 377 -11.69 -18.64 -13.17
N GLY A 378 -11.05 -17.87 -14.06
CA GLY A 378 -11.26 -16.43 -14.13
C GLY A 378 -10.81 -15.77 -12.84
N TYR A 379 -11.68 -14.98 -12.21
CA TYR A 379 -11.38 -14.36 -10.92
C TYR A 379 -11.91 -15.16 -9.70
N TYR A 380 -12.57 -16.30 -9.93
CA TYR A 380 -13.10 -17.15 -8.85
C TYR A 380 -11.95 -17.85 -8.12
N ASP A 381 -11.96 -17.78 -6.79
CA ASP A 381 -11.06 -18.52 -5.92
C ASP A 381 -11.86 -19.36 -4.91
N PRO A 382 -11.79 -20.70 -4.98
CA PRO A 382 -12.56 -21.55 -4.07
C PRO A 382 -12.17 -21.40 -2.58
N ARG A 383 -11.01 -20.78 -2.27
CA ARG A 383 -10.60 -20.46 -0.89
C ARG A 383 -11.32 -19.23 -0.34
N ASP A 384 -11.81 -18.36 -1.22
CA ASP A 384 -12.47 -17.13 -0.84
C ASP A 384 -13.96 -17.18 -1.25
N PRO A 385 -14.88 -17.49 -0.32
CA PRO A 385 -16.29 -17.64 -0.64
C PRO A 385 -16.95 -16.35 -1.17
N TYR A 386 -16.28 -15.20 -1.04
CA TYR A 386 -16.78 -13.94 -1.57
C TYR A 386 -16.55 -13.80 -3.08
N THR A 387 -15.63 -14.55 -3.70
CA THR A 387 -15.23 -14.36 -5.10
C THR A 387 -16.23 -14.87 -6.14
N THR A 388 -17.51 -14.53 -5.97
CA THR A 388 -18.65 -15.14 -6.67
C THR A 388 -19.29 -14.24 -7.71
N VAL A 389 -18.55 -13.27 -8.27
CA VAL A 389 -19.08 -12.40 -9.34
C VAL A 389 -19.59 -13.25 -10.51
N PRO A 390 -20.84 -13.04 -10.97
CA PRO A 390 -21.36 -13.73 -12.14
C PRO A 390 -20.45 -13.52 -13.34
N ARG A 391 -20.10 -14.59 -14.07
CA ARG A 391 -19.21 -14.51 -15.25
C ARG A 391 -19.67 -13.47 -16.28
N SER A 392 -20.98 -13.25 -16.40
CA SER A 392 -21.56 -12.24 -17.30
C SER A 392 -21.30 -10.78 -16.90
N ALA A 393 -20.93 -10.54 -15.64
CA ALA A 393 -20.56 -9.22 -15.13
C ALA A 393 -19.04 -8.96 -15.20
N VAL A 394 -18.25 -9.96 -15.59
CA VAL A 394 -16.81 -9.86 -15.77
C VAL A 394 -16.52 -9.49 -17.22
N LEU A 395 -15.72 -8.44 -17.42
CA LEU A 395 -15.27 -8.08 -18.77
C LEU A 395 -14.18 -9.04 -19.25
N GLU A 396 -14.05 -9.16 -20.56
CA GLU A 396 -12.97 -9.94 -21.16
C GLU A 396 -11.61 -9.33 -20.82
N ASP A 397 -11.44 -8.05 -21.17
CA ASP A 397 -10.30 -7.20 -20.82
C ASP A 397 -10.81 -5.86 -20.27
N TYR A 398 -10.30 -5.44 -19.12
CA TYR A 398 -10.54 -4.13 -18.53
C TYR A 398 -9.63 -3.06 -19.13
N ALA A 399 -8.37 -3.40 -19.44
CA ALA A 399 -7.38 -2.47 -19.98
C ALA A 399 -7.82 -1.81 -21.30
N ARG A 400 -8.58 -2.51 -22.14
CA ARG A 400 -9.11 -1.94 -23.40
C ARG A 400 -10.06 -0.76 -23.18
N HIS A 401 -10.67 -0.67 -21.99
CA HIS A 401 -11.58 0.41 -21.60
C HIS A 401 -10.88 1.54 -20.82
N ALA A 402 -9.62 1.34 -20.43
CA ALA A 402 -8.82 2.31 -19.68
C ALA A 402 -7.98 3.22 -20.60
N LYS A 403 -8.54 3.62 -21.75
CA LYS A 403 -7.86 4.49 -22.72
C LYS A 403 -8.26 5.95 -22.52
N PRO A 404 -7.35 6.92 -22.72
CA PRO A 404 -7.71 8.34 -22.72
C PRO A 404 -8.82 8.62 -23.73
N SER A 405 -9.86 9.34 -23.29
CA SER A 405 -10.92 9.82 -24.18
C SER A 405 -10.90 11.35 -24.22
N PRO A 406 -10.98 11.96 -25.41
CA PRO A 406 -11.09 13.42 -25.52
C PRO A 406 -12.46 13.94 -25.09
N SER A 407 -13.47 13.06 -24.90
CA SER A 407 -14.81 13.42 -24.48
C SER A 407 -15.50 12.30 -23.69
N LEU A 408 -16.33 12.69 -22.73
CA LEU A 408 -17.23 11.83 -21.97
C LEU A 408 -18.70 12.24 -22.17
N ARG A 409 -19.02 12.87 -23.32
CA ARG A 409 -20.40 13.24 -23.67
C ARG A 409 -21.30 12.02 -23.68
N GLY A 410 -22.49 12.17 -23.10
CA GLY A 410 -23.46 11.09 -22.92
C GLY A 410 -23.31 10.37 -21.56
N MET A 411 -22.22 10.60 -20.82
CA MET A 411 -22.14 10.19 -19.41
C MET A 411 -22.86 11.20 -18.53
N ARG A 412 -23.49 10.68 -17.47
CA ARG A 412 -24.10 11.46 -16.42
C ARG A 412 -23.50 11.05 -15.08
N ILE A 413 -22.87 12.00 -14.38
CA ILE A 413 -22.11 11.73 -13.15
C ILE A 413 -22.72 12.54 -12.01
N GLY A 414 -22.93 11.84 -10.89
CA GLY A 414 -23.41 12.44 -9.67
C GLY A 414 -22.30 12.88 -8.73
N VAL A 415 -22.29 14.15 -8.33
CA VAL A 415 -21.37 14.72 -7.35
C VAL A 415 -22.03 14.71 -5.96
N VAL A 416 -21.45 13.96 -5.02
CA VAL A 416 -21.96 13.82 -3.66
C VAL A 416 -21.41 14.95 -2.78
N ARG A 417 -22.17 16.05 -2.65
CA ARG A 417 -21.76 17.28 -1.95
C ARG A 417 -21.60 17.11 -0.45
N GLU A 418 -22.25 16.13 0.15
CA GLU A 418 -22.09 15.76 1.57
C GLU A 418 -20.64 15.38 1.92
N SER A 419 -19.84 14.94 0.93
CA SER A 419 -18.41 14.63 1.11
C SER A 419 -17.50 15.84 0.89
N MET A 420 -18.05 17.01 0.56
CA MET A 420 -17.32 18.24 0.22
C MET A 420 -17.66 19.41 1.16
N LEU A 421 -18.46 19.17 2.20
CA LEU A 421 -18.96 20.22 3.08
C LEU A 421 -17.83 20.97 3.78
N ILE A 422 -17.92 22.30 3.75
CA ILE A 422 -16.97 23.20 4.41
C ILE A 422 -17.62 23.67 5.71
N ARG A 423 -17.10 23.19 6.84
CA ARG A 423 -17.62 23.60 8.16
C ARG A 423 -17.04 24.95 8.58
N PRO A 424 -17.79 25.80 9.29
CA PRO A 424 -17.27 27.07 9.80
C PRO A 424 -15.97 26.86 10.60
N GLY A 425 -14.90 27.55 10.17
CA GLY A 425 -13.57 27.46 10.79
C GLY A 425 -12.66 26.34 10.27
N ASP A 426 -13.10 25.53 9.30
CA ASP A 426 -12.29 24.49 8.69
C ASP A 426 -11.30 25.04 7.65
N LYS A 427 -10.14 25.49 8.13
CA LYS A 427 -9.07 26.07 7.31
C LYS A 427 -8.38 25.05 6.38
N ALA A 428 -8.50 23.76 6.66
CA ALA A 428 -7.84 22.72 5.88
C ALA A 428 -8.76 22.17 4.78
N GLY A 429 -10.04 21.95 5.10
CA GLY A 429 -11.04 21.43 4.18
C GLY A 429 -11.48 22.44 3.12
N GLU A 430 -11.61 23.73 3.47
CA GLU A 430 -12.05 24.77 2.54
C GLU A 430 -11.27 24.82 1.21
N PRO A 431 -9.92 24.93 1.20
CA PRO A 431 -9.18 24.99 -0.06
C PRO A 431 -9.28 23.68 -0.86
N ILE A 432 -9.34 22.52 -0.19
CA ILE A 432 -9.43 21.21 -0.84
C ILE A 432 -10.79 21.04 -1.53
N SER A 433 -11.89 21.24 -0.81
CA SER A 433 -13.24 21.11 -1.35
C SER A 433 -13.51 22.12 -2.46
N THR A 434 -13.01 23.35 -2.31
CA THR A 434 -13.16 24.40 -3.32
C THR A 434 -12.42 24.04 -4.61
N ALA A 435 -11.15 23.64 -4.51
CA ALA A 435 -10.37 23.23 -5.67
C ALA A 435 -11.00 22.02 -6.39
N ALA A 436 -11.44 21.00 -5.64
CA ALA A 436 -12.11 19.84 -6.20
C ALA A 436 -13.42 20.21 -6.91
N ALA A 437 -14.23 21.10 -6.34
CA ALA A 437 -15.48 21.54 -6.97
C ALA A 437 -15.23 22.27 -8.29
N VAL A 438 -14.23 23.15 -8.34
CA VAL A 438 -13.81 23.86 -9.56
C VAL A 438 -13.31 22.88 -10.61
N GLU A 439 -12.46 21.93 -10.23
CA GLU A 439 -11.88 20.96 -11.17
C GLU A 439 -12.93 19.99 -11.72
N ILE A 440 -13.84 19.50 -10.88
CA ILE A 440 -14.97 18.66 -11.32
C ILE A 440 -15.80 19.39 -12.38
N LYS A 441 -16.18 20.65 -12.14
CA LYS A 441 -16.98 21.43 -13.10
C LYS A 441 -16.20 21.72 -14.38
N GLY A 442 -14.99 22.28 -14.26
CA GLY A 442 -14.19 22.71 -15.41
C GLY A 442 -13.66 21.55 -16.27
N ILE A 443 -13.23 20.44 -15.66
CA ILE A 443 -12.69 19.30 -16.38
C ILE A 443 -13.78 18.33 -16.82
N LEU A 444 -14.61 17.81 -15.89
CA LEU A 444 -15.61 16.80 -16.26
C LEU A 444 -16.77 17.44 -17.02
N GLY A 445 -17.32 18.54 -16.51
CA GLY A 445 -18.43 19.28 -17.13
C GLY A 445 -18.00 19.97 -18.42
N ASP A 446 -17.23 21.05 -18.31
CA ASP A 446 -16.98 21.97 -19.42
C ASP A 446 -16.08 21.37 -20.51
N ARG A 447 -14.96 20.75 -20.11
CA ARG A 447 -13.97 20.21 -21.06
C ARG A 447 -14.38 18.86 -21.64
N LEU A 448 -14.78 17.89 -20.80
CA LEU A 448 -15.10 16.53 -21.26
C LEU A 448 -16.57 16.35 -21.68
N GLY A 449 -17.47 17.26 -21.25
CA GLY A 449 -18.87 17.27 -21.67
C GLY A 449 -19.76 16.29 -20.89
N VAL A 450 -19.40 15.95 -19.65
CA VAL A 450 -20.22 15.14 -18.74
C VAL A 450 -21.45 15.94 -18.32
N ALA A 451 -22.62 15.29 -18.29
CA ALA A 451 -23.80 15.83 -17.63
C ALA A 451 -23.64 15.66 -16.10
N LEU A 452 -23.21 16.71 -15.42
CA LEU A 452 -23.05 16.71 -13.96
C LEU A 452 -24.40 16.96 -13.27
N VAL A 453 -24.67 16.17 -12.25
CA VAL A 453 -25.76 16.40 -11.28
C VAL A 453 -25.22 16.35 -9.88
N GLU A 454 -25.84 17.06 -8.94
CA GLU A 454 -25.33 17.15 -7.57
C GLU A 454 -26.38 16.77 -6.53
N SER A 455 -25.94 16.20 -5.42
CA SER A 455 -26.80 16.00 -4.25
C SER A 455 -26.98 17.31 -3.48
N SER A 456 -28.03 17.37 -2.67
CA SER A 456 -28.35 18.53 -1.84
C SER A 456 -27.97 18.31 -0.38
N ASP A 457 -27.32 19.30 0.23
CA ASP A 457 -27.14 19.38 1.68
C ASP A 457 -27.34 20.82 2.18
N PRO A 458 -27.92 21.06 3.38
CA PRO A 458 -28.11 22.41 3.91
C PRO A 458 -26.83 23.23 4.10
N LEU A 459 -25.67 22.58 4.20
CA LEU A 459 -24.37 23.25 4.34
C LEU A 459 -23.64 23.45 2.99
N TRP A 460 -24.28 23.09 1.88
CA TRP A 460 -23.75 23.29 0.54
C TRP A 460 -24.61 24.29 -0.22
N GLU A 461 -24.00 25.33 -0.79
CA GLU A 461 -24.71 26.23 -1.69
C GLU A 461 -24.88 25.55 -3.06
N PRO A 462 -26.12 25.32 -3.54
CA PRO A 462 -26.35 24.64 -4.81
C PRO A 462 -25.71 25.39 -5.99
N ASP A 463 -25.04 24.64 -6.87
CA ASP A 463 -24.59 25.17 -8.15
C ASP A 463 -25.79 25.31 -9.08
N ARG A 464 -26.11 26.55 -9.46
CA ARG A 464 -27.28 26.88 -10.27
C ARG A 464 -27.22 26.31 -11.70
N ASP A 465 -26.03 25.97 -12.16
CA ASP A 465 -25.83 25.38 -13.49
C ASP A 465 -25.98 23.85 -13.47
N LEU A 466 -26.07 23.24 -12.30
CA LEU A 466 -26.17 21.79 -12.14
C LEU A 466 -27.60 21.38 -11.76
N GLU A 467 -28.04 20.27 -12.35
CA GLU A 467 -29.30 19.66 -11.96
C GLU A 467 -29.15 18.96 -10.59
N GLN A 468 -30.15 19.14 -9.73
CA GLN A 468 -30.22 18.46 -8.44
C GLN A 468 -30.67 17.00 -8.61
N MET A 469 -30.01 16.08 -7.90
CA MET A 469 -30.41 14.67 -7.85
C MET A 469 -31.80 14.49 -7.22
N SER A 470 -32.62 13.61 -7.79
CA SER A 470 -33.88 13.17 -7.18
C SER A 470 -34.13 11.68 -7.44
N PRO A 471 -34.18 10.81 -6.40
CA PRO A 471 -33.92 11.13 -4.99
C PRO A 471 -32.47 11.60 -4.77
N ASP A 472 -32.26 12.50 -3.80
CA ASP A 472 -30.91 12.92 -3.41
C ASP A 472 -30.15 11.79 -2.68
N PHE A 473 -28.85 11.99 -2.44
CA PHE A 473 -28.00 10.97 -1.82
C PHE A 473 -28.48 10.55 -0.42
N ARG A 474 -28.85 11.51 0.44
CA ARG A 474 -29.34 11.23 1.81
C ARG A 474 -30.68 10.51 1.82
N GLN A 475 -31.61 10.91 0.96
CA GLN A 475 -32.90 10.24 0.78
C GLN A 475 -32.73 8.84 0.22
N GLY A 476 -31.84 8.69 -0.77
CA GLY A 476 -31.46 7.39 -1.31
C GLY A 476 -30.94 6.46 -0.20
N LEU A 477 -29.97 6.94 0.57
CA LEU A 477 -29.40 6.18 1.69
C LEU A 477 -30.46 5.83 2.74
N ALA A 478 -31.30 6.79 3.15
CA ALA A 478 -32.37 6.55 4.13
C ALA A 478 -33.40 5.49 3.66
N ARG A 479 -33.62 5.36 2.35
CA ARG A 479 -34.48 4.31 1.77
C ARG A 479 -33.78 2.95 1.68
N LEU A 480 -32.46 2.93 1.46
CA LEU A 480 -31.69 1.71 1.23
C LEU A 480 -31.17 1.06 2.52
N VAL A 481 -30.76 1.85 3.52
CA VAL A 481 -30.19 1.34 4.79
C VAL A 481 -31.13 0.34 5.48
N PRO A 482 -32.45 0.58 5.63
CA PRO A 482 -33.34 -0.41 6.25
C PRO A 482 -33.45 -1.74 5.50
N VAL A 483 -33.14 -1.75 4.19
CA VAL A 483 -33.24 -2.95 3.35
C VAL A 483 -31.92 -3.73 3.36
N PHE A 484 -30.79 -3.05 3.24
CA PHE A 484 -29.49 -3.69 3.07
C PHE A 484 -28.70 -3.85 4.38
N MET A 485 -28.98 -3.01 5.39
CA MET A 485 -28.29 -2.98 6.68
C MET A 485 -29.31 -2.82 7.83
N PRO A 486 -30.33 -3.70 7.93
CA PRO A 486 -31.38 -3.57 8.94
C PRO A 486 -30.83 -3.62 10.38
N ASP A 487 -29.69 -4.28 10.58
CA ASP A 487 -28.95 -4.41 11.83
C ASP A 487 -28.30 -3.10 12.31
N LEU A 488 -28.08 -2.12 11.42
CA LEU A 488 -27.69 -0.77 11.84
C LEU A 488 -28.83 -0.02 12.53
N LEU A 489 -30.07 -0.32 12.16
CA LEU A 489 -31.28 0.31 12.69
C LEU A 489 -31.95 -0.53 13.79
N PHE A 490 -31.51 -1.77 13.97
CA PHE A 490 -32.06 -2.70 14.92
C PHE A 490 -30.94 -3.44 15.63
N ARG A 491 -30.68 -3.08 16.89
CA ARG A 491 -29.81 -3.85 17.78
C ARG A 491 -30.61 -4.24 19.01
N LEU A 492 -30.32 -5.40 19.59
CA LEU A 492 -30.92 -5.77 20.88
C LEU A 492 -30.05 -5.22 22.01
N GLY A 493 -30.67 -4.61 23.00
CA GLY A 493 -30.03 -4.29 24.28
C GLY A 493 -29.66 -5.55 25.05
N SER A 494 -28.90 -5.39 26.14
CA SER A 494 -28.56 -6.49 27.05
C SER A 494 -29.79 -7.13 27.72
N ASP A 495 -30.95 -6.47 27.65
CA ASP A 495 -32.27 -6.93 28.09
C ASP A 495 -33.10 -7.60 26.96
N GLY A 496 -32.53 -7.74 25.76
CA GLY A 496 -33.20 -8.32 24.60
C GLY A 496 -34.26 -7.41 23.96
N GLN A 497 -34.35 -6.12 24.32
CA GLN A 497 -35.26 -5.17 23.68
C GLN A 497 -34.61 -4.44 22.50
N PRO A 498 -35.38 -4.05 21.47
CA PRO A 498 -34.86 -3.24 20.37
C PRO A 498 -34.33 -1.86 20.84
N LEU A 499 -33.07 -1.59 20.55
CA LEU A 499 -32.46 -0.26 20.49
C LEU A 499 -32.65 0.26 19.07
N PHE A 500 -33.47 1.29 18.93
CA PHE A 500 -33.69 2.04 17.69
C PHE A 500 -32.83 3.30 17.65
#